data_AF-A0A937F4I8-F1
#
_entry.id   AF-A0A937F4I8-F1
#
_cell.length_a   1.000
_cell.length_b   1.000
_cell.length_c   1.000
_cell.angle_alpha   90.00
_cell.angle_beta   90.00
_cell.angle_gamma   90.00
#
_symmetry.space_group_name_H-M   'P 1'
#
loop_
_entity.id
_entity.type
_entity.pdbx_description
1 polymer ?
#
loop_
_entity_poly.entity_id
_entity_poly.type
_entity_poly.pdbx_seq_one_letter_code
_entity_poly.pdbx_strand_id
1 'polypeptide(L)' 'MLHDSDVFMNKVELIMESPTERNKYKGLDNMNDRLDFLRNHFIMNEMAIRLFERKYLLSEKSRDDLLSTIDDIIKKWDS' A
#
# COMPACT_ATOMS: atom_id res chain seq x y z
N MET A 1 -25.02 -0.33 0.78
CA MET A 1 -23.89 0.62 0.78
C MET A 1 -22.72 -0.11 0.17
N LEU A 2 -22.53 0.02 -1.15
CA LEU A 2 -21.36 -0.53 -1.81
C LEU A 2 -20.15 0.19 -1.21
N HIS A 3 -19.33 -0.52 -0.45
CA HIS A 3 -18.01 -0.04 -0.08
C HIS A 3 -17.32 0.32 -1.40
N ASP A 4 -17.04 1.61 -1.62
CA ASP A 4 -15.97 2.00 -2.53
C ASP A 4 -14.73 1.29 -2.00
N SER A 5 -14.43 0.10 -2.53
CA SER A 5 -13.18 -0.55 -2.21
C SER A 5 -12.12 0.42 -2.70
N ASP A 6 -11.30 0.87 -1.76
CA ASP A 6 -10.37 1.95 -2.02
C ASP A 6 -9.54 1.54 -3.23
N VAL A 7 -9.67 2.29 -4.33
CA VAL A 7 -8.98 1.99 -5.60
C VAL A 7 -7.49 1.80 -5.35
N PHE A 8 -6.96 2.48 -4.33
CA PHE A 8 -5.62 2.26 -3.83
C PHE A 8 -5.40 0.83 -3.32
N MET A 9 -6.22 0.33 -2.39
CA MET A 9 -6.06 -0.99 -1.78
C MET A 9 -6.26 -2.12 -2.79
N ASN A 10 -7.19 -2.00 -3.74
CA ASN A 10 -7.30 -2.99 -4.82
C ASN A 10 -6.01 -3.10 -5.62
N LYS A 11 -5.36 -1.97 -5.92
CA LYS A 11 -4.11 -2.00 -6.66
C LYS A 11 -2.95 -2.50 -5.79
N VAL A 12 -2.94 -2.23 -4.48
CA VAL A 12 -2.00 -2.85 -3.54
C VAL A 12 -2.14 -4.37 -3.59
N GLU A 13 -3.37 -4.89 -3.51
CA GLU A 13 -3.62 -6.33 -3.59
C GLU A 13 -3.06 -6.93 -4.89
N LEU A 14 -3.30 -6.28 -6.04
CA LEU A 14 -2.75 -6.70 -7.33
C LEU A 14 -1.21 -6.68 -7.39
N ILE A 15 -0.55 -5.69 -6.79
CA ILE A 15 0.93 -5.67 -6.71
C ILE A 15 1.40 -6.84 -5.84
N MET A 16 0.75 -7.06 -4.70
CA MET A 16 1.11 -8.09 -3.76
C MET A 16 0.74 -9.50 -4.23
N GLU A 17 -0.03 -9.68 -5.30
CA GLU A 17 -0.17 -11.00 -5.95
C GLU A 17 1.16 -11.51 -6.52
N SER A 18 2.04 -10.60 -6.98
CA SER A 18 3.35 -10.96 -7.53
C SER A 18 4.34 -11.34 -6.42
N PRO A 19 4.87 -12.59 -6.39
CA PRO A 19 5.86 -13.00 -5.39
C PRO A 19 7.14 -12.15 -5.45
N THR A 20 7.53 -11.72 -6.65
CA THR A 20 8.70 -10.85 -6.86
C THR A 20 8.51 -9.49 -6.19
N GLU A 21 7.34 -8.88 -6.37
CA GLU A 21 7.04 -7.57 -5.78
C GLU A 21 6.83 -7.66 -4.26
N ARG A 22 6.18 -8.73 -3.77
CA ARG A 22 6.11 -8.99 -2.33
C ARG A 22 7.50 -9.11 -1.70
N ASN A 23 8.40 -9.88 -2.32
CA ASN A 23 9.74 -10.08 -1.77
C ASN A 23 10.56 -8.79 -1.75
N LYS A 24 10.43 -7.95 -2.80
CA LYS A 24 11.02 -6.61 -2.80
C LYS A 24 10.47 -5.75 -1.68
N TYR A 25 9.15 -5.70 -1.51
CA TYR A 25 8.51 -4.92 -0.45
C TYR A 25 8.93 -5.37 0.95
N LYS A 26 8.99 -6.69 1.20
CA LYS A 26 9.45 -7.27 2.47
C LYS A 26 10.91 -6.94 2.79
N GLY A 27 11.75 -6.77 1.77
CA GLY A 27 13.15 -6.38 1.93
C GLY A 27 13.38 -4.90 2.27
N LEU A 28 12.31 -4.11 2.44
CA LEU A 28 12.40 -2.69 2.79
C LEU A 28 12.29 -2.51 4.31
N ASP A 29 13.36 -1.95 4.89
CA ASP A 29 13.54 -1.84 6.34
C ASP A 29 12.89 -0.60 6.95
N ASN A 30 12.67 0.45 6.15
CA ASN A 30 12.09 1.69 6.64
C ASN A 30 10.75 2.00 5.95
N MET A 31 9.91 2.74 6.67
CA MET A 31 8.55 3.08 6.23
C MET A 31 8.55 3.94 4.96
N ASN A 32 9.49 4.87 4.82
CA ASN A 32 9.51 5.76 3.65
C ASN A 32 9.81 4.97 2.37
N ASP A 33 10.73 4.01 2.43
CA ASP A 33 11.04 3.14 1.30
C ASP A 33 9.82 2.31 0.88
N ARG A 34 9.05 1.79 1.84
CA ARG A 34 7.80 1.07 1.58
C ARG A 34 6.75 1.95 0.92
N LEU A 35 6.63 3.20 1.33
CA LEU A 35 5.73 4.18 0.73
C LEU A 35 6.17 4.55 -0.68
N ASP A 36 7.46 4.76 -0.89
CA ASP A 36 8.02 5.08 -2.21
C ASP A 36 7.92 3.89 -3.17
N PHE A 37 8.08 2.66 -2.69
CA PHE A 37 7.80 1.44 -3.45
C PHE A 37 6.36 1.44 -4.00
N LEU A 38 5.38 1.73 -3.16
CA LEU A 38 3.98 1.80 -3.55
C LEU A 38 3.74 2.95 -4.55
N ARG A 39 4.27 4.15 -4.26
CA ARG A 39 4.18 5.32 -5.15
C ARG A 39 4.75 5.02 -6.54
N ASN A 40 5.89 4.34 -6.61
CA ASN A 40 6.54 4.02 -7.88
C ASN A 40 5.81 2.93 -8.68
N HIS A 41 5.09 2.03 -8.01
CA HIS A 41 4.30 0.99 -8.68
C HIS A 41 2.98 1.48 -9.22
N PHE A 42 2.39 2.49 -8.59
CA PHE A 42 1.20 3.08 -9.14
C PHE A 42 1.57 4.22 -10.09
N ILE A 43 1.12 4.12 -11.35
CA ILE A 43 0.90 5.32 -12.17
C ILE A 43 -0.30 6.06 -11.55
N MET A 44 -0.07 6.70 -10.41
CA MET A 44 -1.05 7.57 -9.75
C MET A 44 -0.92 8.94 -10.41
N ASN A 45 -2.02 9.43 -10.99
CA ASN A 45 -2.09 10.85 -11.30
C ASN A 45 -1.86 11.65 -9.99
N GLU A 46 -1.36 12.87 -10.09
CA GLU A 46 -1.02 13.69 -8.90
C GLU A 46 -2.16 13.79 -7.88
N MET A 47 -3.42 13.77 -8.36
CA MET A 47 -4.60 13.81 -7.51
C MET A 47 -4.74 12.56 -6.63
N ALA A 48 -4.46 11.37 -7.17
CA ALA A 48 -4.48 10.12 -6.41
C ALA A 48 -3.35 10.09 -5.37
N ILE A 49 -2.17 10.63 -5.69
CA ILE A 49 -1.07 10.80 -4.72
C ILE A 49 -1.53 11.70 -3.58
N ARG A 50 -2.11 12.87 -3.88
CA ARG A 50 -2.58 13.80 -2.84
C ARG A 50 -3.69 13.20 -1.98
N LEU A 51 -4.60 12.42 -2.56
CA LEU A 51 -5.65 11.72 -1.80
C LEU A 51 -5.05 10.65 -0.89
N PHE A 52 -4.07 9.89 -1.38
CA PHE A 52 -3.32 8.91 -0.59
C PHE A 52 -2.59 9.57 0.58
N GLU A 53 -1.84 10.63 0.31
CA GLU A 53 -1.11 11.40 1.33
C GLU A 53 -2.06 11.97 2.38
N ARG A 54 -3.18 12.55 1.93
CA ARG A 54 -4.21 13.10 2.82
C ARG A 54 -4.84 12.03 3.70
N LYS A 55 -5.11 10.84 3.14
CA LYS A 55 -5.84 9.78 3.84
C LYS A 55 -4.94 9.00 4.80
N TYR A 56 -3.71 8.74 4.40
CA TYR A 56 -2.85 7.79 5.10
C TYR A 56 -1.62 8.42 5.72
N LEU A 57 -1.06 9.49 5.16
CA LEU A 57 0.24 10.01 5.61
C LEU A 57 0.15 11.21 6.55
N LEU A 58 -1.04 11.78 6.77
CA LEU A 58 -1.21 12.95 7.64
C LEU A 58 -1.10 12.65 9.13
N SER A 59 -1.24 11.39 9.55
CA SER A 59 -1.08 11.00 10.95
C SER A 59 -0.22 9.74 11.06
N GLU A 60 0.51 9.61 12.17
CA GLU A 60 1.29 8.40 12.47
C GLU A 60 0.38 7.17 12.56
N LYS A 61 -0.74 7.27 13.28
CA LYS A 61 -1.74 6.21 13.38
C LYS A 61 -2.24 5.72 12.02
N SER A 62 -2.59 6.63 11.11
CA SER A 62 -3.08 6.27 9.77
C SER A 62 -2.02 5.58 8.92
N ARG A 63 -0.73 5.87 9.16
CA ARG A 63 0.39 5.20 8.50
C ARG A 63 0.56 3.79 9.03
N ASP A 64 0.51 3.61 10.35
CA ASP A 64 0.61 2.30 10.99
C ASP A 64 -0.55 1.39 10.58
N ASP A 65 -1.78 1.93 10.57
CA ASP A 65 -2.98 1.21 10.12
C ASP A 65 -2.84 0.76 8.65
N LEU A 66 -2.28 1.62 7.78
CA LEU A 66 -2.01 1.28 6.39
C LEU A 66 -1.00 0.13 6.28
N LEU A 67 0.15 0.24 6.94
CA LEU A 67 1.20 -0.78 6.88
C LEU A 67 0.71 -2.12 7.45
N SER A 68 0.00 -2.09 8.57
CA SER A 68 -0.62 -3.28 9.17
C SER A 68 -1.58 -3.95 8.18
N THR A 69 -2.39 -3.16 7.47
CA THR A 69 -3.33 -3.71 6.47
C THR A 69 -2.59 -4.35 5.30
N ILE A 70 -1.49 -3.74 4.84
CA ILE A 70 -0.65 -4.31 3.77
C ILE A 70 0.00 -5.62 4.22
N ASP A 71 0.52 -5.65 5.45
CA ASP A 71 1.15 -6.85 6.00
C ASP A 71 0.13 -7.99 6.15
N ASP A 72 -1.11 -7.69 6.52
CA ASP A 72 -2.20 -8.68 6.56
C ASP A 72 -2.60 -9.20 5.17
N ILE A 73 -2.58 -8.34 4.14
CA ILE A 73 -2.76 -8.77 2.73
C ILE A 73 -1.66 -9.74 2.34
N ILE A 74 -0.40 -9.42 2.67
CA ILE A 74 0.75 -10.27 2.36
C ILE A 74 0.62 -11.64 3.05
N LYS A 75 0.25 -11.67 4.33
CA LYS A 75 0.04 -12.93 5.08
C LYS A 75 -1.00 -13.84 4.40
N LYS A 76 -2.10 -13.28 3.88
CA LYS A 76 -3.12 -14.06 3.16
C LYS A 76 -2.56 -14.77 1.92
N TRP A 77 -1.59 -14.17 1.24
CA TRP A 77 -0.97 -14.73 0.04
C TRP A 77 0.13 -15.75 0.31
N ASP A 78 0.70 -15.74 1.51
CA ASP A 78 1.72 -16.69 1.94
C ASP A 78 1.15 -17.87 2.75
N SER A 79 -0.17 -17.86 3.02
CA SER A 79 -0.92 -18.94 3.68
C SER A 79 -1.43 -19.95 2.66
#